data_AF-A0A1T5M799-F1
#
_entry.id   AF-A0A1T5M799-F1
#
_cell.length_a   1.000
_cell.length_b   1.000
_cell.length_c   1.000
_cell.angle_alpha   90.00
_cell.angle_beta   90.00
_cell.angle_gamma   90.00
#
_symmetry.space_group_name_H-M   'P 1'
#
loop_
_entity.id
_entity.type
_entity.pdbx_description
1 polymer ?
#
loop_
_entity_poly.entity_id
_entity_poly.type
_entity_poly.pdbx_seq_one_letter_code
_entity_poly.pdbx_strand_id
1 'polypeptide(L)'
;MLQIKNSSRLIMAAILILMMAGVGCKSKKKAMEASNTASLEKVKQEQEAALRKQKEEEERRRALAEEERARRESEAKAREPKARLEQYFGAIANSSNVSSANNSINEALSLFASADTPVLIVISESGGQKDYDRPTTIRDYLNYLKDQKKNFNKIGNLQFDSSGKITELELIKQK
;
A
#
# COMPACT_ATOMS: atom_id res chain seq x y z
N MET A 1 74.71 -16.89 80.38
CA MET A 1 74.94 -15.44 80.44
C MET A 1 75.37 -14.98 79.06
N LEU A 2 74.62 -14.03 78.46
CA LEU A 2 74.91 -13.07 77.36
C LEU A 2 75.94 -13.48 76.26
N GLN A 3 75.84 -13.14 74.96
CA GLN A 3 75.01 -12.30 74.09
C GLN A 3 75.65 -12.45 72.70
N ILE A 4 74.91 -12.64 71.61
CA ILE A 4 75.45 -12.44 70.25
C ILE A 4 74.60 -11.43 69.49
N LYS A 5 75.31 -10.36 69.12
CA LYS A 5 74.96 -9.15 68.40
C LYS A 5 74.48 -9.39 66.96
N ASN A 6 73.77 -8.37 66.46
CA ASN A 6 73.71 -7.88 65.07
C ASN A 6 72.87 -8.65 64.02
N SER A 7 71.56 -8.46 64.05
CA SER A 7 70.65 -8.73 62.92
C SER A 7 70.05 -7.47 62.26
N SER A 8 70.41 -6.27 62.76
CA SER A 8 69.73 -5.02 62.36
C SER A 8 70.13 -4.48 60.98
N ARG A 9 71.30 -4.85 60.43
CA ARG A 9 71.74 -4.40 59.10
C ARG A 9 71.20 -5.21 57.93
N LEU A 10 70.87 -6.50 58.14
CA LEU A 10 70.23 -7.31 57.09
C LEU A 10 68.76 -6.94 56.88
N ILE A 11 68.07 -6.51 57.93
CA ILE A 11 66.65 -6.12 57.85
C ILE A 11 66.49 -4.77 57.13
N MET A 12 67.46 -3.86 57.27
CA MET A 12 67.49 -2.58 56.54
C MET A 12 67.74 -2.73 55.03
N ALA A 13 68.42 -3.79 54.58
CA ALA A 13 68.66 -4.03 53.16
C ALA A 13 67.43 -4.64 52.43
N ALA A 14 66.56 -5.34 53.15
CA ALA A 14 65.33 -5.92 52.59
C ALA A 14 64.20 -4.89 52.41
N ILE A 15 64.23 -3.79 53.17
CA ILE A 15 63.20 -2.74 53.12
C ILE A 15 63.43 -1.75 51.96
N LEU A 16 64.67 -1.60 51.47
CA LEU A 16 64.96 -0.71 50.34
C LEU A 16 64.57 -1.29 48.96
N ILE A 17 64.40 -2.61 48.85
CA ILE A 17 64.04 -3.28 47.58
C ILE A 17 62.51 -3.33 47.39
N LEU A 18 61.73 -3.14 48.46
CA LEU A 18 60.26 -3.12 48.40
C LEU A 18 59.67 -1.74 48.01
N MET A 19 60.50 -0.76 47.66
CA MET A 19 60.08 0.57 47.17
C MET A 19 60.34 0.76 45.66
N MET A 20 60.25 -0.31 44.86
CA MET A 20 60.36 -0.22 43.39
C MET A 20 59.14 -0.83 42.63
N ALA A 21 58.00 -1.02 43.30
CA ALA A 21 56.77 -1.54 42.66
C ALA A 21 55.57 -0.57 42.73
N GLY A 22 55.82 0.74 42.85
CA GLY A 22 54.77 1.75 43.05
C GLY A 22 54.48 2.68 41.86
N VAL A 23 55.21 2.59 40.75
CA VAL A 23 55.05 3.51 39.61
C VAL A 23 54.65 2.73 38.37
N GLY A 24 53.33 2.58 38.14
CA GLY A 24 52.92 1.98 36.87
C GLY A 24 51.46 1.63 36.64
N CYS A 25 50.46 2.26 37.29
CA CYS A 25 49.06 1.89 37.01
C CYS A 25 48.01 3.03 37.09
N LYS A 26 48.40 4.31 36.96
CA LYS A 26 47.42 5.41 36.81
C LYS A 26 47.26 5.91 35.36
N SER A 27 48.31 5.84 34.53
CA SER A 27 48.27 6.27 33.13
C SER A 27 47.61 5.25 32.19
N LYS A 28 47.90 3.95 32.36
CA LYS A 28 47.29 2.87 31.55
C LYS A 28 45.78 2.71 31.80
N LYS A 29 45.32 2.93 33.04
CA LYS A 29 43.89 2.86 33.39
C LYS A 29 43.08 4.01 32.79
N LYS A 30 43.62 5.24 32.83
CA LYS A 30 42.99 6.42 32.20
C LYS A 30 43.00 6.37 30.67
N ALA A 31 44.06 5.86 30.05
CA ALA A 31 44.12 5.70 28.59
C ALA A 31 43.16 4.60 28.09
N MET A 32 42.96 3.53 28.86
CA MET A 32 42.02 2.46 28.55
C MET A 32 40.56 2.87 28.77
N GLU A 33 40.25 3.64 29.83
CA GLU A 33 38.92 4.23 30.03
C GLU A 33 38.56 5.22 28.93
N ALA A 34 39.50 6.10 28.52
CA ALA A 34 39.27 7.06 27.44
C ALA A 34 39.08 6.39 26.05
N SER A 35 39.82 5.31 25.78
CA SER A 35 39.68 4.50 24.57
C SER A 35 38.33 3.75 24.54
N ASN A 36 37.92 3.18 25.67
CA ASN A 36 36.63 2.50 25.81
C ASN A 36 35.44 3.47 25.69
N THR A 37 35.53 4.70 26.21
CA THR A 37 34.47 5.69 26.05
C THR A 37 34.34 6.17 24.60
N ALA A 38 35.46 6.41 23.90
CA ALA A 38 35.45 6.82 22.49
C ALA A 38 34.92 5.72 21.55
N SER A 39 35.16 4.45 21.88
CA SER A 39 34.62 3.31 21.12
C SER A 39 33.14 3.02 21.45
N LEU A 40 32.69 3.24 22.69
CA LEU A 40 31.27 3.18 23.05
C LEU A 40 30.44 4.30 22.40
N GLU A 41 30.97 5.51 22.26
CA GLU A 41 30.30 6.62 21.58
C GLU A 41 30.13 6.36 20.08
N LYS A 42 31.17 5.84 19.41
CA LYS A 42 31.08 5.44 18.00
C LYS A 42 30.05 4.34 17.77
N VAL A 43 30.02 3.32 18.64
CA VAL A 43 29.02 2.24 18.56
C VAL A 43 27.60 2.76 18.77
N LYS A 44 27.40 3.70 19.70
CA LYS A 44 26.09 4.36 19.91
C LYS A 44 25.67 5.19 18.70
N GLN A 45 26.58 5.96 18.11
CA GLN A 45 26.32 6.75 16.90
C GLN A 45 25.97 5.86 15.70
N GLU A 46 26.68 4.75 15.52
CA GLU A 46 26.40 3.77 14.46
C GLU A 46 25.06 3.06 14.69
N GLN A 47 24.74 2.68 15.93
CA GLN A 47 23.43 2.12 16.28
C GLN A 47 22.29 3.11 16.06
N GLU A 48 22.47 4.37 16.41
CA GLU A 48 21.47 5.42 16.21
C GLU A 48 21.26 5.71 14.72
N ALA A 49 22.34 5.77 13.94
CA ALA A 49 22.27 5.90 12.48
C ALA A 49 21.60 4.68 11.81
N ALA A 50 21.88 3.47 12.28
CA ALA A 50 21.23 2.25 11.80
C ALA A 50 19.74 2.21 12.16
N LEU A 51 19.38 2.61 13.38
CA LEU A 51 18.00 2.68 13.84
C LEU A 51 17.20 3.73 13.05
N ARG A 52 17.82 4.88 12.75
CA ARG A 52 17.20 5.92 11.93
C ARG A 52 16.93 5.43 10.51
N LYS A 53 17.89 4.76 9.88
CA LYS A 53 17.70 4.15 8.55
C LYS A 53 16.59 3.09 8.55
N GLN A 54 16.52 2.25 9.59
CA GLN A 54 15.46 1.25 9.72
C GLN A 54 14.07 1.90 9.86
N LYS A 55 13.95 2.97 10.65
CA LYS A 55 12.70 3.72 10.78
C LYS A 55 12.27 4.37 9.48
N GLU A 56 13.20 5.03 8.79
CA GLU A 56 12.95 5.67 7.48
C GLU A 56 12.51 4.64 6.41
N GLU A 57 13.14 3.46 6.39
CA GLU A 57 12.75 2.36 5.48
C GLU A 57 11.38 1.78 5.84
N GLU A 58 11.09 1.58 7.13
CA GLU A 58 9.80 1.09 7.59
C GLU A 58 8.67 2.09 7.28
N GLU A 59 8.90 3.39 7.49
CA GLU A 59 7.96 4.45 7.13
C GLU A 59 7.70 4.48 5.63
N ARG A 60 8.75 4.38 4.80
CA ARG A 60 8.61 4.30 3.34
C ARG A 60 7.82 3.07 2.91
N ARG A 61 8.06 1.91 3.53
CA ARG A 61 7.32 0.68 3.25
C ARG A 61 5.85 0.80 3.66
N ARG A 62 5.55 1.46 4.78
CA ARG A 62 4.18 1.73 5.23
C ARG A 62 3.47 2.67 4.27
N ALA A 63 4.11 3.76 3.85
CA ALA A 63 3.55 4.72 2.89
C ALA A 63 3.22 4.06 1.54
N LEU A 64 4.13 3.26 0.98
CA LEU A 64 3.89 2.51 -0.27
C LEU A 64 2.76 1.49 -0.12
N ALA A 65 2.67 0.81 1.03
CA ALA A 65 1.60 -0.14 1.29
C ALA A 65 0.23 0.54 1.44
N GLU A 66 0.18 1.74 2.03
CA GLU A 66 -1.04 2.54 2.15
C GLU A 66 -1.49 3.09 0.78
N GLU A 67 -0.56 3.62 -0.01
CA GLU A 67 -0.82 4.07 -1.38
C GLU A 67 -1.36 2.94 -2.27
N GLU A 68 -0.75 1.75 -2.20
CA GLU A 68 -1.21 0.58 -2.94
C GLU A 68 -2.61 0.11 -2.48
N ARG A 69 -2.91 0.16 -1.17
CA ARG A 69 -4.25 -0.13 -0.65
C ARG A 69 -5.26 0.89 -1.16
N ALA A 70 -4.95 2.18 -1.08
CA ALA A 70 -5.80 3.24 -1.59
C ALA A 70 -6.05 3.10 -3.10
N ARG A 71 -5.02 2.76 -3.88
CA ARG A 71 -5.17 2.49 -5.32
C ARG A 71 -6.10 1.32 -5.57
N ARG A 72 -5.89 0.17 -4.91
CA ARG A 72 -6.77 -1.00 -5.05
C ARG A 72 -8.20 -0.72 -4.64
N GLU A 73 -8.42 0.02 -3.57
CA GLU A 73 -9.75 0.44 -3.15
C GLU A 73 -10.41 1.36 -4.18
N SER A 74 -9.66 2.30 -4.74
CA SER A 74 -10.16 3.19 -5.79
C SER A 74 -10.53 2.42 -7.07
N GLU A 75 -9.69 1.47 -7.48
CA GLU A 75 -9.93 0.60 -8.63
C GLU A 75 -11.14 -0.32 -8.38
N ALA A 76 -11.27 -0.88 -7.17
CA ALA A 76 -12.39 -1.72 -6.79
C ALA A 76 -13.71 -0.93 -6.80
N LYS A 77 -13.71 0.29 -6.23
CA LYS A 77 -14.86 1.20 -6.25
C LYS A 77 -15.23 1.59 -7.69
N ALA A 78 -14.24 1.81 -8.56
CA ALA A 78 -14.50 2.10 -9.98
C ALA A 78 -15.09 0.91 -10.75
N ARG A 79 -14.75 -0.34 -10.37
CA ARG A 79 -15.28 -1.56 -10.99
C ARG A 79 -16.68 -1.92 -10.53
N GLU A 80 -17.10 -1.46 -9.35
CA GLU A 80 -18.34 -1.87 -8.70
C GLU A 80 -19.61 -1.51 -9.50
N PRO A 81 -19.78 -0.29 -10.03
CA PRO A 81 -20.93 0.06 -10.87
C PRO A 81 -20.98 -0.76 -12.16
N LYS A 82 -19.82 -1.04 -12.77
CA LYS A 82 -19.73 -1.86 -13.98
C LYS A 82 -20.19 -3.29 -13.72
N ALA A 83 -19.69 -3.93 -12.67
CA ALA A 83 -20.07 -5.29 -12.32
C ALA A 83 -21.58 -5.41 -12.01
N ARG A 84 -22.13 -4.45 -11.25
CA ARG A 84 -23.58 -4.38 -10.99
C ARG A 84 -24.38 -4.23 -12.28
N LEU A 85 -23.95 -3.34 -13.17
CA LEU A 85 -24.65 -3.11 -14.43
C LEU A 85 -24.58 -4.34 -15.36
N GLU A 86 -23.45 -5.05 -15.41
CA GLU A 86 -23.33 -6.32 -16.14
C GLU A 86 -24.28 -7.39 -15.57
N GLN A 87 -24.41 -7.47 -14.24
CA GLN A 87 -25.37 -8.35 -13.59
C GLN A 87 -26.82 -8.02 -14.00
N TYR A 88 -27.18 -6.74 -14.00
CA TYR A 88 -28.52 -6.32 -14.45
C TYR A 88 -28.78 -6.64 -15.91
N PHE A 89 -27.81 -6.42 -16.81
CA PHE A 89 -27.95 -6.80 -18.22
C PHE A 89 -28.19 -8.30 -18.37
N GLY A 90 -27.46 -9.12 -17.61
CA GLY A 90 -27.66 -10.57 -17.55
C GLY A 90 -29.04 -10.96 -17.01
N ALA A 91 -29.50 -10.34 -15.92
CA ALA A 91 -30.79 -10.63 -15.31
C ALA A 91 -31.97 -10.27 -16.23
N ILE A 92 -31.87 -9.14 -16.95
CA ILE A 92 -32.88 -8.69 -17.90
C ILE A 92 -32.92 -9.61 -19.12
N ALA A 93 -31.76 -9.88 -19.73
CA ALA A 93 -31.68 -10.70 -20.93
C ALA A 93 -32.11 -12.16 -20.69
N ASN A 94 -31.81 -12.73 -19.52
CA ASN A 94 -32.11 -14.13 -19.22
C ASN A 94 -33.42 -14.32 -18.42
N SER A 95 -34.22 -13.27 -18.26
CA SER A 95 -35.42 -13.34 -17.43
C SER A 95 -36.46 -14.32 -17.98
N SER A 96 -37.05 -15.13 -17.10
CA SER A 96 -38.07 -16.12 -17.47
C SER A 96 -39.44 -15.50 -17.75
N ASN A 97 -39.69 -14.27 -17.29
CA ASN A 97 -40.96 -13.58 -17.44
C ASN A 97 -40.79 -12.05 -17.48
N VAL A 98 -41.79 -11.37 -18.04
CA VAL A 98 -41.77 -9.92 -18.27
C VAL A 98 -41.73 -9.13 -16.96
N SER A 99 -42.41 -9.60 -15.91
CA SER A 99 -42.45 -8.91 -14.61
C SER A 99 -41.07 -8.85 -13.97
N SER A 100 -40.37 -10.00 -13.90
CA SER A 100 -39.00 -10.07 -13.39
C SER A 100 -38.04 -9.20 -14.20
N ALA A 101 -38.14 -9.21 -15.53
CA ALA A 101 -37.32 -8.33 -16.37
C ALA A 101 -37.57 -6.84 -16.06
N ASN A 102 -38.83 -6.43 -15.96
CA ASN A 102 -39.18 -5.03 -15.66
C ASN A 102 -38.69 -4.59 -14.28
N ASN A 103 -38.70 -5.47 -13.28
CA ASN A 103 -38.13 -5.17 -11.96
C ASN A 103 -36.62 -4.91 -12.07
N SER A 104 -35.88 -5.78 -12.76
CA SER A 104 -34.45 -5.57 -13.01
C SER A 104 -34.16 -4.31 -13.83
N ILE A 105 -35.03 -3.93 -14.77
CA ILE A 105 -34.92 -2.65 -15.51
C ILE A 105 -35.03 -1.48 -14.53
N ASN A 106 -36.04 -1.46 -13.66
CA ASN A 106 -36.24 -0.37 -12.71
C ASN A 106 -35.07 -0.23 -11.72
N GLU A 107 -34.53 -1.35 -11.24
CA GLU A 107 -33.35 -1.35 -10.38
C GLU A 107 -32.12 -0.84 -11.13
N ALA A 108 -31.88 -1.30 -12.37
CA ALA A 108 -30.77 -0.84 -13.19
C ALA A 108 -30.84 0.66 -13.46
N LEU A 109 -32.03 1.20 -13.78
CA LEU A 109 -32.25 2.62 -14.03
C LEU A 109 -31.87 3.49 -12.81
N SER A 110 -31.94 2.96 -11.59
CA SER A 110 -31.51 3.69 -10.39
C SER A 110 -30.00 3.99 -10.35
N LEU A 111 -29.18 3.31 -11.15
CA LEU A 111 -27.75 3.57 -11.29
C LEU A 111 -27.45 4.79 -12.16
N PHE A 112 -28.42 5.26 -12.95
CA PHE A 112 -28.24 6.32 -13.93
C PHE A 112 -28.75 7.65 -13.40
N ALA A 113 -28.16 8.74 -13.91
CA ALA A 113 -28.58 10.11 -13.57
C ALA A 113 -29.99 10.39 -14.09
N SER A 114 -30.35 9.81 -15.24
CA SER A 114 -31.71 9.77 -15.74
C SER A 114 -31.93 8.51 -16.60
N ALA A 115 -33.18 8.19 -16.85
CA ALA A 115 -33.52 7.11 -17.78
C ALA A 115 -33.30 7.49 -19.26
N ASP A 116 -33.02 8.76 -19.52
CA ASP A 116 -32.66 9.28 -20.85
C ASP A 116 -31.13 9.39 -21.02
N THR A 117 -30.34 8.88 -20.05
CA THR A 117 -28.87 8.86 -20.13
C THR A 117 -28.44 8.22 -21.46
N PRO A 118 -27.58 8.91 -22.24
CA PRO A 118 -27.13 8.43 -23.54
C PRO A 118 -26.35 7.13 -23.45
N VAL A 119 -26.63 6.24 -24.40
CA VAL A 119 -25.91 4.99 -24.63
C VAL A 119 -25.30 5.01 -26.02
N LEU A 120 -23.98 4.84 -26.08
CA LEU A 120 -23.18 4.84 -27.30
C LEU A 120 -22.67 3.43 -27.58
N ILE A 121 -23.02 2.84 -28.72
CA ILE A 121 -22.61 1.46 -29.07
C ILE A 121 -21.48 1.53 -30.10
N VAL A 122 -20.26 1.20 -29.70
CA VAL A 122 -19.09 1.10 -30.57
C VAL A 122 -19.24 -0.13 -31.47
N ILE A 123 -19.25 0.11 -32.78
CA ILE A 123 -19.36 -0.92 -33.83
C ILE A 123 -18.01 -1.26 -34.46
N SER A 124 -17.09 -0.29 -34.54
CA SER A 124 -15.72 -0.47 -35.00
C SER A 124 -14.79 0.53 -34.34
N GLU A 125 -13.51 0.18 -34.26
CA GLU A 125 -12.44 1.07 -33.84
C GLU A 125 -11.27 0.88 -34.80
N SER A 126 -10.77 1.98 -35.37
CA SER A 126 -9.62 1.98 -36.27
C SER A 126 -8.79 3.25 -36.06
N GLY A 127 -7.48 3.09 -35.86
CA GLY A 127 -6.58 4.22 -35.65
C GLY A 127 -6.93 5.10 -34.43
N GLY A 128 -7.59 4.53 -33.42
CA GLY A 128 -8.06 5.26 -32.23
C GLY A 128 -9.33 6.08 -32.43
N GLN A 129 -9.95 6.02 -33.61
CA GLN A 129 -11.28 6.57 -33.87
C GLN A 129 -12.33 5.47 -33.72
N LYS A 130 -13.39 5.77 -32.96
CA LYS A 130 -14.51 4.87 -32.72
C LYS A 130 -15.68 5.27 -33.60
N ASP A 131 -16.24 4.28 -34.29
CA ASP A 131 -17.52 4.40 -34.98
C ASP A 131 -18.63 3.93 -34.05
N TYR A 132 -19.67 4.75 -33.94
CA TYR A 132 -20.81 4.48 -33.09
C TYR A 132 -22.04 4.16 -33.95
N ASP A 133 -22.86 3.23 -33.47
CA ASP A 133 -24.22 3.04 -33.98
C ASP A 133 -25.09 4.25 -33.62
N ARG A 134 -26.35 4.24 -34.09
CA ARG A 134 -27.34 5.26 -33.76
C ARG A 134 -27.42 5.43 -32.23
N PRO A 135 -27.28 6.67 -31.72
CA PRO A 135 -27.45 6.94 -30.29
C PRO A 135 -28.81 6.49 -29.78
N THR A 136 -28.84 5.99 -28.54
CA THR A 136 -30.06 5.57 -27.85
C THR A 136 -30.02 5.98 -26.37
N THR A 137 -31.09 5.72 -25.63
CA THR A 137 -31.16 5.95 -24.18
C THR A 137 -30.96 4.65 -23.41
N ILE A 138 -30.60 4.75 -22.13
CA ILE A 138 -30.50 3.56 -21.28
C ILE A 138 -31.84 2.85 -21.14
N ARG A 139 -32.96 3.58 -21.02
CA ARG A 139 -34.29 2.96 -20.95
C ARG A 139 -34.59 2.12 -22.19
N ASP A 140 -34.34 2.66 -23.37
CA ASP A 140 -34.60 1.96 -24.63
C ASP A 140 -33.67 0.76 -24.79
N TYR A 141 -32.39 0.92 -24.43
CA TYR A 141 -31.43 -0.17 -24.48
C TYR A 141 -31.78 -1.32 -23.54
N LEU A 142 -32.21 -1.03 -22.30
CA LEU A 142 -32.61 -2.05 -21.34
C LEU A 142 -33.88 -2.80 -21.80
N ASN A 143 -34.84 -2.10 -22.40
CA ASN A 143 -36.01 -2.75 -23.01
C ASN A 143 -35.62 -3.59 -24.22
N TYR A 144 -34.68 -3.12 -25.05
CA TYR A 144 -34.13 -3.93 -26.13
C TYR A 144 -33.51 -5.24 -25.62
N LEU A 145 -32.73 -5.21 -24.53
CA LEU A 145 -32.19 -6.43 -23.92
C LEU A 145 -33.28 -7.42 -23.49
N LYS A 146 -34.36 -6.91 -22.89
CA LYS A 146 -35.53 -7.71 -22.49
C LYS A 146 -36.18 -8.37 -23.71
N ASP A 147 -36.40 -7.61 -24.77
CA ASP A 147 -37.13 -8.08 -25.94
C ASP A 147 -36.31 -9.10 -26.74
N GLN A 148 -34.99 -8.90 -26.83
CA GLN A 148 -34.09 -9.81 -27.53
C GLN A 148 -33.71 -11.04 -26.72
N LYS A 149 -33.91 -11.02 -25.40
CA LYS A 149 -33.49 -12.08 -24.46
C LYS A 149 -32.01 -12.48 -24.59
N LYS A 150 -31.16 -11.51 -24.95
CA LYS A 150 -29.74 -11.70 -25.16
C LYS A 150 -28.98 -10.40 -24.93
N ASN A 151 -27.81 -10.50 -24.30
CA ASN A 151 -26.89 -9.39 -24.19
C ASN A 151 -25.86 -9.44 -25.34
N PHE A 152 -25.96 -8.50 -26.28
CA PHE A 152 -25.08 -8.42 -27.45
C PHE A 152 -23.85 -7.56 -27.25
N ASN A 153 -23.80 -6.77 -26.16
CA ASN A 153 -22.75 -5.78 -25.99
C ASN A 153 -22.07 -5.94 -24.63
N LYS A 154 -20.80 -5.54 -24.56
CA LYS A 154 -20.05 -5.42 -23.29
C LYS A 154 -20.02 -3.97 -22.85
N ILE A 155 -19.90 -3.74 -21.55
CA ILE A 155 -19.68 -2.39 -21.03
C ILE A 155 -18.24 -1.99 -21.33
N GLY A 156 -18.08 -0.90 -22.10
CA GLY A 156 -16.82 -0.26 -22.39
C GLY A 156 -16.47 0.73 -21.29
N ASN A 157 -16.97 1.95 -21.44
CA ASN A 157 -16.74 3.09 -20.55
C ASN A 157 -18.01 3.56 -19.84
N LEU A 158 -17.84 4.15 -18.65
CA LEU A 158 -18.90 4.77 -17.86
C LEU A 158 -18.46 6.18 -17.47
N GLN A 159 -19.32 7.17 -17.68
CA GLN A 159 -19.15 8.51 -17.11
C GLN A 159 -20.10 8.70 -15.95
N PHE A 160 -19.68 9.46 -14.94
CA PHE A 160 -20.43 9.66 -13.71
C PHE A 160 -20.61 11.15 -13.39
N ASP A 161 -21.71 11.49 -12.72
CA ASP A 161 -21.87 12.79 -12.08
C ASP A 161 -21.20 12.84 -10.70
N SER A 162 -21.25 14.01 -10.04
CA SER A 162 -20.70 14.22 -8.70
C SER A 162 -21.35 13.37 -7.60
N SER A 163 -22.52 12.78 -7.86
CA SER A 163 -23.22 11.87 -6.95
C SER A 163 -22.94 10.39 -7.23
N GLY A 164 -22.11 10.09 -8.24
CA GLY A 164 -21.77 8.73 -8.64
C GLY A 164 -22.83 8.04 -9.51
N LYS A 165 -23.78 8.79 -10.09
CA LYS A 165 -24.76 8.26 -11.04
C LYS A 165 -24.21 8.29 -12.46
N ILE A 166 -24.57 7.30 -13.27
CA ILE A 166 -24.08 7.16 -14.64
C ILE A 166 -24.75 8.22 -15.54
N THR A 167 -23.94 9.07 -16.17
CA THR A 167 -24.36 10.13 -17.09
C THR A 167 -24.14 9.79 -18.56
N GLU A 168 -23.30 8.79 -18.86
CA GLU A 168 -23.11 8.23 -20.20
C GLU A 168 -22.61 6.79 -20.08
N LEU A 169 -23.09 5.92 -20.98
CA LEU A 169 -22.67 4.53 -21.08
C LEU A 169 -22.14 4.25 -22.49
N GLU A 170 -20.89 3.81 -22.58
CA GLU A 170 -20.34 3.26 -23.81
C GLU A 170 -20.39 1.74 -23.77
N LEU A 171 -20.86 1.15 -24.86
CA LEU A 171 -20.98 -0.28 -25.09
C LEU A 171 -20.11 -0.70 -26.26
N ILE A 172 -19.59 -1.91 -26.22
CA ILE A 172 -18.79 -2.51 -27.29
C ILE A 172 -19.55 -3.71 -27.83
N LYS A 173 -19.84 -3.71 -29.14
CA LYS A 173 -20.54 -4.81 -29.79
C LYS A 173 -19.72 -6.09 -29.70
N GLN A 174 -20.34 -7.17 -29.19
CA GLN A 174 -19.71 -8.49 -29.21
C GLN A 174 -19.83 -9.07 -30.62
N LYS A 175 -18.72 -9.61 -31.13
CA LYS A 175 -18.68 -10.36 -32.39
C LYS A 175 -19.36 -11.72 -32.23
#